data_AF-A0A2P8FI83-F1
#
_entry.id   AF-A0A2P8FI83-F1
#
_cell.length_a   1.000
_cell.length_b   1.000
_cell.length_c   1.000
_cell.angle_alpha   90.00
_cell.angle_beta   90.00
_cell.angle_gamma   90.00
#
_symmetry.space_group_name_H-M   'P 1'
#
loop_
_entity.id
_entity.type
_entity.pdbx_description
1 polymer ?
#
loop_
_entity_poly.entity_id
_entity_poly.type
_entity_poly.pdbx_seq_one_letter_code
_entity_poly.pdbx_strand_id
1 'polypeptide(L)'
;MLFINLIYFCAITTLSGAGDLFVKHVSHAALNEVSPTENAGYFFALQKVPLHARQYIFTADLLKRAIYIDEGQRVPLSYTMTLKNGRGFDMYFSGADYSVILSVKQETVIDQQTSEYQASLIVRHGRLKRKYAVHGILNK
;
A
#
# COMPACT_ATOMS: atom_id res chain seq x y z
N MET A 1 31.34 -62.43 -7.28
CA MET A 1 30.84 -61.06 -7.04
C MET A 1 30.75 -60.37 -8.39
N LEU A 2 29.52 -60.17 -8.87
CA LEU A 2 29.20 -59.77 -10.24
C LEU A 2 28.66 -58.33 -10.21
N PHE A 3 29.33 -57.40 -10.90
CA PHE A 3 28.87 -56.03 -11.06
C PHE A 3 27.75 -55.99 -12.10
N ILE A 4 26.57 -55.49 -11.73
CA ILE A 4 25.50 -55.15 -12.68
C ILE A 4 25.12 -53.69 -12.42
N ASN A 5 25.72 -52.82 -13.23
CA ASN A 5 25.28 -51.44 -13.40
C ASN A 5 24.00 -51.43 -14.24
N LEU A 6 22.90 -50.94 -13.67
CA LEU A 6 21.65 -50.74 -14.41
C LEU A 6 21.53 -49.25 -14.75
N ILE A 7 22.02 -48.88 -15.93
CA ILE A 7 21.81 -47.58 -16.56
C ILE A 7 20.55 -47.72 -17.41
N TYR A 8 19.43 -47.12 -16.99
CA TYR A 8 18.25 -47.00 -17.85
C TYR A 8 18.24 -45.64 -18.55
N PHE A 9 18.17 -45.78 -19.86
CA PHE A 9 18.26 -44.81 -20.93
C PHE A 9 17.12 -43.78 -20.89
N CYS A 10 17.47 -42.50 -21.09
CA CYS A 10 16.52 -41.44 -21.42
C CYS A 10 15.86 -41.72 -22.78
N ALA A 11 14.53 -41.78 -22.82
CA ALA A 11 13.79 -41.62 -24.07
C ALA A 11 13.50 -40.13 -24.29
N ILE A 12 14.17 -39.59 -25.30
CA ILE A 12 13.97 -38.24 -25.85
C ILE A 12 12.82 -38.34 -26.84
N THR A 13 11.73 -37.60 -26.63
CA THR A 13 10.81 -37.22 -27.71
C THR A 13 10.75 -35.71 -27.78
N THR A 14 11.37 -35.19 -28.82
CA THR A 14 11.29 -33.82 -29.31
C THR A 14 9.88 -33.52 -29.81
N LEU A 15 9.19 -32.58 -29.16
CA LEU A 15 8.17 -31.79 -29.84
C LEU A 15 8.63 -30.34 -29.82
N SER A 16 9.00 -29.87 -31.01
CA SER A 16 9.37 -28.50 -31.33
C SER A 16 8.17 -27.56 -31.09
N GLY A 17 8.30 -26.70 -30.11
CA GLY A 17 7.50 -25.48 -29.97
C GLY A 17 8.46 -24.34 -29.69
N ALA A 18 8.90 -23.67 -30.75
CA ALA A 18 9.62 -22.41 -30.67
C ALA A 18 8.74 -21.40 -29.92
N GLY A 19 9.30 -20.78 -28.89
CA GLY A 19 8.61 -19.80 -28.06
C GLY A 19 9.59 -19.20 -27.08
N ASP A 20 10.26 -18.16 -27.56
CA ASP A 20 11.19 -17.25 -26.92
C ASP A 20 11.39 -17.35 -25.39
N LEU A 21 12.68 -17.38 -25.07
CA LEU A 21 13.33 -16.85 -23.88
C LEU A 21 12.66 -15.55 -23.39
N PHE A 22 11.62 -15.67 -22.56
CA PHE A 22 11.29 -14.59 -21.66
C PHE A 22 12.16 -14.73 -20.41
N VAL A 23 13.35 -14.11 -20.50
CA VAL A 23 14.05 -13.59 -19.34
C VAL A 23 12.99 -12.82 -18.55
N LYS A 24 12.56 -13.37 -17.40
CA LYS A 24 11.82 -12.62 -16.39
C LYS A 24 12.77 -11.56 -15.87
N HIS A 25 12.85 -10.46 -16.63
CA HIS A 25 13.26 -9.19 -16.11
C HIS A 25 12.40 -8.98 -14.86
N VAL A 26 13.06 -8.83 -13.72
CA VAL A 26 12.43 -8.44 -12.47
C VAL A 26 11.90 -7.04 -12.72
N SER A 27 10.68 -6.97 -13.25
CA SER A 27 9.94 -5.74 -13.38
C SER A 27 9.61 -5.31 -11.96
N HIS A 28 10.15 -4.14 -11.60
CA HIS A 28 9.79 -3.39 -10.41
C HIS A 28 8.32 -3.61 -10.08
N ALA A 29 8.05 -4.06 -8.85
CA ALA A 29 6.70 -4.11 -8.30
C ALA A 29 6.01 -2.79 -8.65
N ALA A 30 5.06 -2.87 -9.58
CA ALA A 30 4.26 -1.74 -9.97
C ALA A 30 3.54 -1.29 -8.72
N LEU A 31 4.02 -0.21 -8.11
CA LEU A 31 3.27 0.60 -7.19
C LEU A 31 2.01 0.98 -7.97
N ASN A 32 0.93 0.26 -7.73
CA ASN A 32 -0.38 0.55 -8.30
C ASN A 32 -0.64 2.04 -8.07
N GLU A 33 -0.61 2.84 -9.13
CA GLU A 33 -1.02 4.23 -9.07
C GLU A 33 -2.45 4.23 -8.56
N VAL A 34 -2.63 4.63 -7.30
CA VAL A 34 -3.93 5.13 -6.87
C VAL A 34 -4.08 6.42 -7.63
N SER A 35 -4.72 6.38 -8.79
CA SER A 35 -5.06 7.58 -9.53
C SER A 35 -5.88 8.44 -8.58
N PRO A 36 -5.33 9.57 -8.08
CA PRO A 36 -6.16 10.56 -7.45
C PRO A 36 -6.87 11.22 -8.63
N THR A 37 -7.98 10.62 -9.07
CA THR A 37 -9.04 11.42 -9.68
C THR A 37 -9.35 12.55 -8.70
N GLU A 38 -9.75 13.70 -9.24
CA GLU A 38 -10.09 15.00 -8.63
C GLU A 38 -11.17 14.91 -7.51
N ASN A 39 -11.04 13.94 -6.63
CA ASN A 39 -12.01 13.52 -5.66
C ASN A 39 -11.56 14.05 -4.30
N ALA A 40 -12.48 14.75 -3.64
CA ALA A 40 -12.27 15.23 -2.30
C ALA A 40 -12.00 14.06 -1.34
N GLY A 41 -10.98 14.23 -0.49
CA GLY A 41 -10.51 13.17 0.38
C GLY A 41 -9.12 13.43 0.94
N TYR A 42 -8.72 12.51 1.80
CA TYR A 42 -7.45 12.41 2.48
C TYR A 42 -6.51 11.47 1.73
N PHE A 43 -5.31 11.95 1.41
CA PHE A 43 -4.30 11.20 0.68
C PHE A 43 -2.97 11.27 1.43
N PHE A 44 -2.40 10.12 1.79
CA PHE A 44 -1.19 10.05 2.61
C PHE A 44 -0.12 9.17 1.96
N ALA A 45 1.07 9.74 1.80
CA ALA A 45 2.27 9.06 1.32
C ALA A 45 3.29 8.92 2.45
N LEU A 46 4.29 8.04 2.25
CA LEU A 46 5.46 7.99 3.14
C LEU A 46 6.17 9.34 3.11
N GLN A 47 6.64 9.84 4.26
CA GLN A 47 7.26 11.17 4.36
C GLN A 47 8.43 11.41 3.37
N LYS A 48 9.15 10.35 2.99
CA LYS A 48 10.28 10.40 2.04
C LYS A 48 9.86 10.49 0.56
N VAL A 49 8.58 10.29 0.27
CA VAL A 49 8.03 10.23 -1.09
C VAL A 49 7.37 11.57 -1.38
N PRO A 50 7.71 12.29 -2.45
CA PRO A 50 7.03 13.55 -2.75
C PRO A 50 5.53 13.35 -3.04
N LEU A 51 4.67 14.23 -2.53
CA LEU A 51 3.20 14.13 -2.73
C LEU A 51 2.80 14.16 -4.21
N HIS A 52 3.50 14.94 -5.03
CA HIS A 52 3.25 15.02 -6.48
C HIS A 52 3.56 13.72 -7.24
N ALA A 53 4.31 12.80 -6.63
CA ALA A 53 4.55 11.47 -7.20
C ALA A 53 3.33 10.54 -7.04
N ARG A 54 2.31 10.93 -6.27
CA ARG A 54 1.01 10.22 -6.12
C ARG A 54 1.14 8.77 -5.64
N GLN A 55 2.24 8.42 -4.98
CA GLN A 55 2.48 7.10 -4.41
C GLN A 55 1.96 7.05 -2.97
N TYR A 56 0.63 7.06 -2.83
CA TYR A 56 -0.03 7.02 -1.52
C TYR A 56 -0.04 5.60 -0.94
N ILE A 57 0.14 5.50 0.38
CA ILE A 57 0.01 4.26 1.13
C ILE A 57 -1.32 4.17 1.88
N PHE A 58 -2.02 5.30 2.01
CA PHE A 58 -3.33 5.37 2.63
C PHE A 58 -4.15 6.48 1.97
N THR A 59 -5.40 6.17 1.64
CA THR A 59 -6.37 7.13 1.10
C THR A 59 -7.71 6.95 1.77
N ALA A 60 -8.44 8.03 2.01
CA ALA A 60 -9.83 7.97 2.48
C ALA A 60 -10.64 9.09 1.84
N ASP A 61 -11.83 8.81 1.33
CA ASP A 61 -12.69 9.88 0.81
C ASP A 61 -13.33 10.71 1.94
N LEU A 62 -14.12 11.75 1.59
CA LEU A 62 -14.84 12.56 2.59
C LEU A 62 -15.85 11.75 3.42
N LEU A 63 -16.37 10.65 2.86
CA LEU A 63 -17.23 9.70 3.57
C LEU A 63 -16.43 8.71 4.44
N LYS A 64 -15.11 8.89 4.51
CA LYS A 64 -14.15 8.07 5.27
C LYS A 64 -14.14 6.60 4.86
N ARG A 65 -14.47 6.29 3.61
CA ARG A 65 -14.18 4.99 2.99
C ARG A 65 -12.70 4.94 2.70
N ALA A 66 -11.96 4.11 3.43
CA ALA A 66 -10.51 4.11 3.42
C ALA A 66 -9.92 2.91 2.70
N ILE A 67 -8.73 3.11 2.13
CA ILE A 67 -7.91 2.08 1.52
C ILE A 67 -6.49 2.23 2.06
N TYR A 68 -5.96 1.16 2.64
CA TYR A 68 -4.53 1.02 2.94
C TYR A 68 -3.87 0.16 1.85
N ILE A 69 -2.65 0.51 1.45
CA ILE A 69 -1.87 -0.27 0.49
C ILE A 69 -0.77 -1.00 1.23
N ASP A 70 -0.88 -2.32 1.29
CA ASP A 70 0.16 -3.20 1.84
C ASP A 70 0.87 -3.92 0.71
N GLU A 71 2.13 -3.58 0.44
CA GLU A 71 2.96 -4.27 -0.57
C GLU A 71 2.27 -4.39 -1.95
N GLY A 72 1.49 -3.37 -2.33
CA GLY A 72 0.73 -3.33 -3.59
C GLY A 72 -0.69 -3.88 -3.52
N GLN A 73 -1.05 -4.58 -2.43
CA GLN A 73 -2.41 -5.04 -2.17
C GLN A 73 -3.26 -3.92 -1.56
N ARG A 74 -4.46 -3.72 -2.12
CA ARG A 74 -5.45 -2.76 -1.59
C ARG A 74 -6.26 -3.43 -0.49
N VAL A 75 -6.21 -2.86 0.70
CA VAL A 75 -6.96 -3.30 1.88
C VAL A 75 -8.07 -2.28 2.12
N PRO A 76 -9.34 -2.59 1.79
CA PRO A 76 -10.45 -1.72 2.12
C PRO A 76 -10.67 -1.71 3.64
N LEU A 77 -10.91 -0.52 4.19
CA LEU A 77 -11.07 -0.30 5.62
C LEU A 77 -12.34 0.52 5.88
N SER A 78 -13.01 0.15 6.95
CA SER A 78 -14.16 0.87 7.51
C SER A 78 -13.70 1.85 8.56
N TYR A 79 -14.16 3.09 8.45
CA TYR A 79 -13.98 4.09 9.50
C TYR A 79 -14.70 3.66 10.77
N THR A 80 -14.01 3.78 11.91
CA THR A 80 -14.56 3.48 13.23
C THR A 80 -14.87 4.77 13.99
N MET A 81 -13.86 5.62 14.19
CA MET A 81 -14.01 6.85 14.98
C MET A 81 -12.90 7.86 14.71
N THR A 82 -13.12 9.10 15.14
CA THR A 82 -12.12 10.15 15.23
C THR A 82 -12.03 10.61 16.67
N LEU A 83 -10.82 10.64 17.23
CA LEU A 83 -10.55 11.25 18.53
C LEU A 83 -9.79 12.55 18.31
N LYS A 84 -10.33 13.66 18.81
CA LYS A 84 -9.67 14.96 18.74
C LYS A 84 -8.75 15.12 19.94
N ASN A 85 -7.55 15.61 19.67
CA ASN A 85 -6.52 15.87 20.66
C ASN A 85 -6.18 17.37 20.58
N GLY A 86 -5.67 18.00 21.65
CA GLY A 86 -5.47 19.46 21.70
C GLY A 86 -4.58 20.07 20.59
N ARG A 87 -3.86 19.26 19.80
CA ARG A 87 -3.01 19.69 18.68
C ARG A 87 -3.30 18.95 17.35
N GLY A 88 -4.34 18.13 17.27
CA GLY A 88 -4.57 17.28 16.10
C GLY A 88 -5.70 16.28 16.31
N PHE A 89 -5.65 15.16 15.60
CA PHE A 89 -6.67 14.12 15.73
C PHE A 89 -6.15 12.75 15.29
N ASP A 90 -6.75 11.72 15.86
CA ASP A 90 -6.51 10.33 15.49
C ASP A 90 -7.76 9.80 14.78
N MET A 91 -7.60 9.25 13.58
CA MET A 91 -8.65 8.52 12.88
C MET A 91 -8.38 7.03 12.92
N TYR A 92 -9.40 6.28 13.31
CA TYR A 92 -9.34 4.83 13.49
C TYR A 92 -10.12 4.15 12.38
N PHE A 93 -9.49 3.16 11.77
CA PHE A 93 -10.05 2.34 10.71
C PHE A 93 -9.78 0.86 11.00
N SER A 94 -10.67 0.00 10.55
CA SER A 94 -10.53 -1.46 10.66
C SER A 94 -11.14 -2.18 9.47
N GLY A 95 -10.63 -3.35 9.13
CA GLY A 95 -11.14 -4.15 8.02
C GLY A 95 -10.33 -5.43 7.86
N ALA A 96 -11.03 -6.55 7.60
CA ALA A 96 -10.43 -7.88 7.66
C ALA A 96 -9.63 -8.06 8.97
N ASP A 97 -8.34 -8.41 8.88
CA ASP A 97 -7.42 -8.57 10.02
C ASP A 97 -6.58 -7.32 10.31
N TYR A 98 -6.94 -6.18 9.72
CA TYR A 98 -6.21 -4.91 9.84
C TYR A 98 -6.87 -3.95 10.82
N SER A 99 -6.03 -3.24 11.59
CA SER A 99 -6.39 -2.04 12.33
C SER A 99 -5.40 -0.93 11.99
N VAL A 100 -5.92 0.20 11.54
CA VAL A 100 -5.12 1.35 11.11
C VAL A 100 -5.50 2.58 11.93
N ILE A 101 -4.48 3.27 12.43
CA ILE A 101 -4.62 4.54 13.15
C ILE A 101 -3.82 5.58 12.37
N LEU A 102 -4.51 6.58 11.86
CA LEU A 102 -3.90 7.76 11.26
C LEU A 102 -3.90 8.90 12.29
N SER A 103 -2.71 9.23 12.79
CA SER A 103 -2.52 10.28 13.79
C SER A 103 -1.99 11.54 13.13
N VAL A 104 -2.86 12.54 12.95
CA VAL A 104 -2.52 13.85 12.42
C VAL A 104 -2.01 14.74 13.54
N LYS A 105 -0.79 15.27 13.37
CA LYS A 105 -0.11 16.10 14.38
C LYS A 105 -0.06 17.58 14.04
N GLN A 106 -0.06 17.91 12.75
CA GLN A 106 0.01 19.26 12.26
C GLN A 106 -0.78 19.35 10.97
N GLU A 107 -1.58 20.40 10.87
CA GLU A 107 -2.31 20.83 9.68
C GLU A 107 -1.75 22.18 9.24
N THR A 108 -1.48 22.33 7.95
CA THR A 108 -1.12 23.60 7.32
C THR A 108 -2.11 23.85 6.21
N VAL A 109 -2.94 24.88 6.37
CA VAL A 109 -3.92 25.27 5.36
C VAL A 109 -3.16 25.99 4.24
N ILE A 110 -3.21 25.45 3.02
CA ILE A 110 -2.59 26.08 1.84
C ILE A 110 -3.56 27.12 1.27
N ASP A 111 -4.81 26.70 1.05
CA ASP A 111 -5.88 27.54 0.55
C ASP A 111 -7.24 27.08 1.11
N GLN A 112 -8.34 27.59 0.54
CA GLN A 112 -9.69 27.27 1.02
C GLN A 112 -10.10 25.81 0.80
N GLN A 113 -9.47 25.12 -0.16
CA GLN A 113 -9.83 23.77 -0.61
C GLN A 113 -8.78 22.72 -0.22
N THR A 114 -7.54 23.12 0.07
CA THR A 114 -6.44 22.20 0.34
C THR A 114 -5.75 22.46 1.68
N SER A 115 -5.61 21.38 2.46
CA SER A 115 -4.79 21.34 3.67
C SER A 115 -3.67 20.31 3.52
N GLU A 116 -2.47 20.64 3.95
CA GLU A 116 -1.35 19.71 4.12
C GLU A 116 -1.27 19.18 5.57
N TYR A 117 -0.85 17.93 5.72
CA TYR A 117 -0.71 17.27 7.00
C TYR A 117 0.65 16.61 7.21
N GLN A 118 1.15 16.72 8.44
CA GLN A 118 2.16 15.82 8.97
C GLN A 118 1.52 14.84 9.94
N ALA A 119 1.77 13.55 9.74
CA ALA A 119 1.07 12.51 10.46
C ALA A 119 1.93 11.25 10.68
N SER A 120 1.40 10.32 11.46
CA SER A 120 1.93 8.96 11.52
C SER A 120 0.82 7.95 11.27
N LEU A 121 1.12 6.91 10.50
CA LEU A 121 0.21 5.80 10.23
C LEU A 121 0.69 4.58 11.02
N ILE A 122 -0.13 4.09 11.94
CA ILE A 122 0.12 2.85 12.67
C ILE A 122 -0.79 1.77 12.07
N VAL A 123 -0.19 0.70 11.58
CA VAL A 123 -0.91 -0.42 10.96
C VAL A 123 -0.64 -1.68 11.77
N ARG A 124 -1.70 -2.34 12.21
CA ARG A 124 -1.66 -3.66 12.83
C ARG A 124 -2.29 -4.67 11.89
N HIS A 125 -1.65 -5.83 11.75
CA HIS A 125 -2.17 -6.99 11.05
C HIS A 125 -1.94 -8.22 11.96
N GLY A 126 -3.00 -8.67 12.63
CA GLY A 126 -2.88 -9.63 13.73
C GLY A 126 -1.91 -9.15 14.82
N ARG A 127 -0.81 -9.90 15.04
CA ARG A 127 0.24 -9.55 16.03
C ARG A 127 1.30 -8.58 15.49
N LEU A 128 1.37 -8.40 14.17
CA LEU A 128 2.35 -7.52 13.55
C LEU A 128 1.91 -6.07 13.69
N LYS A 129 2.84 -5.20 14.07
CA LYS A 129 2.61 -3.75 14.19
C LYS A 129 3.69 -2.99 13.44
N ARG A 130 3.28 -2.19 12.47
CA ARG A 130 4.15 -1.28 11.69
C ARG A 130 3.75 0.16 11.97
N LYS A 131 4.73 1.06 11.97
CA LYS A 131 4.52 2.51 12.14
C LYS A 131 5.27 3.24 11.05
N TYR A 132 4.58 4.13 10.36
CA TYR A 132 5.11 4.94 9.28
C TYR A 132 5.00 6.42 9.63
N ALA A 133 6.04 7.18 9.33
CA ALA A 133 5.94 8.63 9.22
C ALA A 133 5.34 8.96 7.84
N VAL A 134 4.26 9.71 7.82
CA VAL A 134 3.52 10.04 6.61
C VAL A 134 3.27 11.54 6.55
N HIS A 135 3.12 12.02 5.33
CA HIS A 135 2.56 13.34 5.05
C HIS A 135 1.39 13.17 4.11
N GLY A 136 0.51 14.16 4.04
CA GLY A 136 -0.66 14.03 3.22
C GLY A 136 -1.32 15.35 2.88
N ILE A 137 -2.32 15.24 2.03
CA ILE A 137 -3.18 16.34 1.62
C ILE A 137 -4.63 15.96 1.88
N LEU A 138 -5.42 16.93 2.31
CA LEU A 138 -6.87 16.88 2.18
C LEU A 138 -7.26 17.84 1.07
N ASN A 139 -7.96 17.31 0.06
CA ASN A 139 -8.69 18.10 -0.92
C ASN A 139 -10.16 18.08 -0.51
N LYS A 140 -10.79 19.25 -0.38
CA LYS A 140 -12.18 19.41 0.08
C LYS A 140 -13.16 19.60 -1.07
#